data_AF-A0A2A4KQP7-F1
#
_entry.id   AF-A0A2A4KQP7-F1
#
_cell.length_a   1.000
_cell.length_b   1.000
_cell.length_c   1.000
_cell.angle_alpha   90.00
_cell.angle_beta   90.00
_cell.angle_gamma   90.00
#
_symmetry.space_group_name_H-M   'P 1'
#
loop_
_entity.id
_entity.type
_entity.pdbx_description
1 polymer ?
#
loop_
_entity_poly.entity_id
_entity_poly.type
_entity_poly.pdbx_seq_one_letter_code
_entity_poly.pdbx_strand_id
1 'polypeptide(L)'
;MPLNDNATLVVGAGNYLTAPVGTSLPGDLLVPVSPWANVGHTSLEDVFGITSEGGEATTIGTLQNQSLRTKYSARTETMTFTLQQFDKEALRLYFGANAPELPDGTIGVPAKPEPTKAAFLAVFIDGENHFALYAPKAEIYRADDMAISDTESLAGLPLGVKPMTYGSNTWTYAVTPLGGTIATGATAGSPGAYTPTGAAPAATLGSLASIIADPTTAWTTGQYIVLGDGSNAYWDGDSWSAGTAP
;
A
#
# COMPACT_ATOMS: atom_id res chain seq x y z
N MET A 1 2.24 -2.08 -26.51
CA MET A 1 2.52 -1.04 -25.51
C MET A 1 3.80 -0.34 -25.91
N PRO A 2 3.85 1.00 -26.00
CA PRO A 2 5.12 1.70 -26.21
C PRO A 2 6.07 1.39 -25.05
N LEU A 3 7.37 1.28 -25.34
CA LEU A 3 8.38 1.11 -24.30
C LEU A 3 8.41 2.37 -23.42
N ASN A 4 8.40 2.20 -22.10
CA ASN A 4 8.53 3.27 -21.12
C ASN A 4 9.71 2.92 -20.21
N ASP A 5 10.89 3.43 -20.55
CA ASP A 5 12.13 3.13 -19.82
C ASP A 5 12.06 3.67 -18.37
N ASN A 6 11.24 4.70 -18.12
CA ASN A 6 11.00 5.27 -16.79
C ASN A 6 10.01 4.44 -15.94
N ALA A 7 9.41 3.38 -16.49
CA ALA A 7 8.56 2.44 -15.76
C ALA A 7 9.32 1.15 -15.40
N THR A 8 10.62 1.28 -15.13
CA THR A 8 11.47 0.22 -14.60
C THR A 8 11.86 0.56 -13.16
N LEU A 9 12.14 -0.46 -12.33
CA LEU A 9 12.45 -0.29 -10.91
C LEU A 9 13.80 -0.93 -10.59
N VAL A 10 14.71 -0.14 -10.05
CA VAL A 10 15.92 -0.59 -9.37
C VAL A 10 15.83 -0.14 -7.92
N VAL A 11 15.52 -1.06 -7.01
CA VAL A 11 15.32 -0.72 -5.60
C VAL A 11 16.65 -0.29 -4.97
N GLY A 12 16.77 1.01 -4.64
CA GLY A 12 17.91 1.56 -3.90
C GLY A 12 17.69 1.56 -2.39
N ALA A 13 16.45 1.78 -1.95
CA ALA A 13 16.03 1.69 -0.55
C ALA A 13 14.56 1.26 -0.44
N GLY A 14 14.17 0.69 0.70
CA GLY A 14 12.79 0.30 0.97
C GLY A 14 12.41 0.57 2.41
N ASN A 15 11.12 0.84 2.64
CA ASN A 15 10.54 0.99 3.97
C ASN A 15 9.21 0.25 4.06
N TYR A 16 8.98 -0.36 5.22
CA TYR A 16 7.71 -0.99 5.56
C TYR A 16 7.07 -0.23 6.70
N LEU A 17 5.80 0.12 6.54
CA LEU A 17 5.06 0.93 7.49
C LEU A 17 3.75 0.25 7.87
N THR A 18 3.35 0.46 9.11
CA THR A 18 2.03 0.07 9.62
C THR A 18 1.29 1.29 10.18
N ALA A 19 -0.03 1.25 10.11
CA ALA A 19 -0.93 2.26 10.66
C ALA A 19 -2.23 1.58 11.14
N PRO A 20 -3.11 2.27 11.89
CA PRO A 20 -4.44 1.75 12.19
C PRO A 20 -5.19 1.31 10.92
N VAL A 21 -5.97 0.23 11.04
CA VAL A 21 -6.76 -0.31 9.91
C VAL A 21 -7.64 0.78 9.30
N GLY A 22 -7.63 0.88 7.97
CA GLY A 22 -8.39 1.86 7.20
C GLY A 22 -7.70 3.22 7.01
N THR A 23 -6.48 3.40 7.55
CA THR A 23 -5.67 4.60 7.27
C THR A 23 -5.38 4.69 5.79
N SER A 24 -5.72 5.84 5.17
CA SER A 24 -5.49 6.09 3.75
C SER A 24 -4.01 6.13 3.39
N LEU A 25 -3.69 5.80 2.14
CA LEU A 25 -2.36 5.97 1.57
C LEU A 25 -1.88 7.43 1.79
N PRO A 26 -0.62 7.65 2.26
CA PRO A 26 -0.04 8.97 2.33
C PRO A 26 -0.02 9.67 0.97
N GLY A 27 -0.22 11.00 0.96
CA GLY A 27 -0.02 11.80 -0.25
C GLY A 27 1.46 11.90 -0.67
N ASP A 28 2.37 11.83 0.29
CA ASP A 28 3.82 11.76 0.08
C ASP A 28 4.35 10.43 0.65
N LEU A 29 4.96 9.61 -0.21
CA LEU A 29 5.48 8.28 0.14
C LEU A 29 6.85 8.34 0.82
N LEU A 30 7.56 9.46 0.72
CA LEU A 30 8.91 9.63 1.27
C LEU A 30 8.91 10.10 2.73
N VAL A 31 7.81 10.70 3.19
CA VAL A 31 7.68 11.24 4.53
C VAL A 31 6.68 10.40 5.32
N PRO A 32 7.13 9.61 6.31
CA PRO A 32 6.21 8.92 7.22
C PRO A 32 5.41 9.96 8.00
N VAL A 33 4.16 10.19 7.60
CA VAL A 33 3.24 11.05 8.32
C VAL A 33 2.46 10.22 9.33
N SER A 34 2.35 10.70 10.57
CA SER A 34 1.44 10.11 11.55
C SER A 34 0.05 9.92 10.93
N PRO A 35 -0.59 8.74 11.04
CA PRO A 35 -0.28 7.66 11.99
C PRO A 35 0.61 6.53 11.45
N TRP A 36 1.27 6.70 10.30
CA TRP A 36 2.17 5.68 9.74
C TRP A 36 3.48 5.59 10.52
N ALA A 37 3.80 4.39 10.99
CA ALA A 37 5.00 4.07 11.74
C ALA A 37 5.84 3.02 11.00
N ASN A 38 7.16 3.20 10.99
CA ASN A 38 8.09 2.23 10.41
C ASN A 38 8.16 0.96 11.29
N VAL A 39 8.22 -0.22 10.66
CA VAL A 39 8.31 -1.51 11.36
C VAL A 39 9.71 -1.83 11.89
N GLY A 40 10.74 -1.08 11.47
CA GLY A 40 12.12 -1.23 11.90
C GLY A 40 13.08 -1.65 10.79
N HIS A 41 14.30 -2.01 11.16
CA HIS A 41 15.33 -2.51 10.24
C HIS A 41 14.89 -3.81 9.56
N THR A 42 15.05 -3.90 8.24
CA THR A 42 14.68 -5.07 7.43
C THR A 42 15.85 -5.55 6.58
N SER A 43 15.78 -6.80 6.12
CA SER A 43 16.83 -7.42 5.33
C SER A 43 17.11 -6.67 4.02
N LEU A 44 18.39 -6.53 3.69
CA LEU A 44 18.86 -6.02 2.40
C LEU A 44 18.85 -7.09 1.31
N GLU A 45 18.87 -8.36 1.69
CA GLU A 45 18.94 -9.50 0.77
C GLU A 45 17.55 -10.03 0.45
N ASP A 46 16.74 -10.24 1.48
CA ASP A 46 15.35 -10.71 1.38
C ASP A 46 14.40 -9.52 1.44
N VAL A 47 14.49 -8.68 0.41
CA VAL A 47 13.81 -7.38 0.38
C VAL A 47 12.30 -7.56 0.46
N PHE A 48 11.66 -8.21 -0.54
CA PHE A 48 10.21 -8.38 -0.59
C PHE A 48 9.80 -9.53 -1.50
N GLY A 49 8.78 -10.28 -1.10
CA GLY A 49 8.15 -11.33 -1.90
C GLY A 49 6.64 -11.22 -1.92
N ILE A 50 6.00 -11.74 -2.98
CA ILE A 50 4.56 -11.98 -3.03
C ILE A 50 4.34 -13.42 -3.48
N THR A 51 3.63 -14.18 -2.67
CA THR A 51 3.15 -15.52 -3.02
C THR A 51 1.63 -15.50 -3.19
N SER A 52 1.13 -16.34 -4.09
CA SER A 52 -0.31 -16.45 -4.37
C SER A 52 -0.76 -17.89 -4.16
N GLU A 53 -1.89 -18.04 -3.48
CA GLU A 53 -2.55 -19.32 -3.28
C GLU A 53 -4.01 -19.25 -3.76
N GLY A 54 -4.52 -20.36 -4.29
CA GLY A 54 -5.87 -20.44 -4.85
C GLY A 54 -5.96 -19.97 -6.31
N GLY A 55 -7.17 -19.72 -6.80
CA GLY A 55 -7.43 -19.49 -8.23
C GLY A 55 -7.71 -20.77 -9.02
N GLU A 56 -7.75 -21.91 -8.32
CA GLU A 56 -8.12 -23.19 -8.90
C GLU A 56 -9.49 -23.14 -9.54
N ALA A 57 -9.57 -23.68 -10.76
CA ALA A 57 -10.76 -23.82 -11.56
C ALA A 57 -11.37 -25.21 -11.31
N THR A 58 -12.47 -25.29 -10.58
CA THR A 58 -13.22 -26.55 -10.46
C THR A 58 -14.24 -26.63 -11.58
N THR A 59 -14.06 -27.59 -12.49
CA THR A 59 -15.03 -27.92 -13.54
C THR A 59 -16.15 -28.76 -12.94
N ILE A 60 -17.38 -28.26 -13.02
CA ILE A 60 -18.60 -28.97 -12.63
C ILE A 60 -19.16 -29.62 -13.90
N GLY A 61 -19.21 -30.95 -13.90
CA GLY A 61 -19.80 -31.75 -14.97
C GLY A 61 -21.16 -32.34 -14.57
N THR A 62 -21.97 -32.69 -15.55
CA THR A 62 -23.11 -33.62 -15.42
C THR A 62 -22.80 -34.91 -16.17
N LEU A 63 -23.63 -35.94 -15.96
CA LEU A 63 -23.51 -37.23 -16.67
C LEU A 63 -23.58 -37.09 -18.20
N GLN A 64 -24.20 -36.02 -18.69
CA GLN A 64 -24.38 -35.71 -20.11
C GLN A 64 -23.36 -34.69 -20.64
N ASN A 65 -22.69 -33.93 -19.78
CA ASN A 65 -21.63 -33.01 -20.15
C ASN A 65 -20.62 -32.87 -19.01
N GLN A 66 -19.48 -33.53 -19.15
CA GLN A 66 -18.43 -33.57 -18.13
C GLN A 66 -17.75 -32.21 -17.89
N SER A 67 -18.01 -31.18 -18.72
CA SER A 67 -17.49 -29.82 -18.56
C SER A 67 -18.58 -28.76 -18.72
N LEU A 68 -19.60 -28.79 -17.85
CA LEU A 68 -20.77 -27.91 -17.94
C LEU A 68 -20.49 -26.47 -17.48
N ARG A 69 -19.72 -26.27 -16.40
CA ARG A 69 -19.41 -24.92 -15.87
C ARG A 69 -18.13 -24.92 -15.04
N THR A 70 -17.39 -23.82 -15.07
CA THR A 70 -16.19 -23.62 -14.24
C THR A 70 -16.49 -22.66 -13.08
N LYS A 71 -16.07 -23.03 -11.86
CA LYS A 71 -16.04 -22.15 -10.69
C LYS A 71 -14.60 -21.89 -10.29
N TYR A 72 -14.21 -20.63 -10.12
CA TYR A 72 -12.89 -20.25 -9.65
C TYR A 72 -12.92 -20.04 -8.14
N SER A 73 -11.94 -20.57 -7.42
CA SER A 73 -11.70 -20.24 -6.01
C SER A 73 -11.10 -18.83 -5.88
N ALA A 74 -11.29 -18.19 -4.73
CA ALA A 74 -10.69 -16.87 -4.48
C ALA A 74 -9.16 -16.99 -4.39
N ARG A 75 -8.43 -16.10 -5.08
CA ARG A 75 -6.98 -15.98 -4.93
C ARG A 75 -6.68 -15.20 -3.66
N THR A 76 -5.81 -15.75 -2.81
CA THR A 76 -5.25 -15.07 -1.65
C THR A 76 -3.78 -14.79 -1.94
N GLU A 77 -3.31 -13.61 -1.59
CA GLU A 77 -1.89 -13.26 -1.72
C GLU A 77 -1.29 -13.01 -0.35
N THR A 78 -0.04 -13.40 -0.20
CA THR A 78 0.77 -13.16 0.99
C THR A 78 2.02 -12.42 0.56
N MET A 79 2.23 -11.24 1.14
CA MET A 79 3.47 -10.49 0.99
C MET A 79 4.45 -10.93 2.09
N THR A 80 5.73 -11.05 1.79
CA THR A 80 6.75 -11.49 2.75
C THR A 80 7.93 -10.53 2.80
N PHE A 81 8.43 -10.27 4.01
CA PHE A 81 9.64 -9.49 4.25
C PHE A 81 10.27 -9.93 5.58
N THR A 82 11.56 -9.63 5.78
CA THR A 82 12.30 -10.07 6.97
C THR A 82 12.69 -8.88 7.83
N LEU A 83 12.23 -8.85 9.09
CA LEU A 83 12.72 -7.89 10.09
C LEU A 83 14.09 -8.35 10.63
N GLN A 84 14.98 -7.39 10.88
CA GLN A 84 16.26 -7.60 11.58
C GLN A 84 16.31 -6.83 12.91
N GLN A 85 15.20 -6.19 13.29
CA GLN A 85 15.02 -5.48 14.55
C GLN A 85 14.34 -6.39 15.58
N PHE A 86 14.89 -6.46 16.79
CA PHE A 86 14.44 -7.34 17.88
C PHE A 86 13.90 -6.53 19.08
N ASP A 87 13.24 -5.40 18.81
CA ASP A 87 12.58 -4.63 19.86
C ASP A 87 11.17 -5.17 20.17
N LYS A 88 10.52 -4.60 21.18
CA LYS A 88 9.21 -5.09 21.65
C LYS A 88 8.13 -5.06 20.56
N GLU A 89 8.13 -4.05 19.71
CA GLU A 89 7.13 -3.90 18.65
C GLU A 89 7.37 -4.92 17.54
N ALA A 90 8.61 -5.08 17.08
CA ALA A 90 8.98 -6.11 16.11
C ALA A 90 8.71 -7.52 16.63
N LEU A 91 9.01 -7.79 17.89
CA LEU A 91 8.71 -9.08 18.53
C LEU A 91 7.20 -9.34 18.62
N ARG A 92 6.36 -8.31 18.82
CA ARG A 92 4.90 -8.44 18.76
C ARG A 92 4.40 -8.68 17.34
N LEU A 93 5.03 -8.11 16.32
CA LEU A 93 4.70 -8.43 14.93
C LEU A 93 4.98 -9.91 14.61
N TYR A 94 6.07 -10.46 15.14
CA TYR A 94 6.48 -11.85 14.89
C TYR A 94 5.78 -12.87 15.79
N PHE A 95 5.78 -12.68 17.12
CA PHE A 95 5.21 -13.64 18.09
C PHE A 95 3.71 -13.43 18.36
N GLY A 96 3.12 -12.36 17.84
CA GLY A 96 1.70 -12.06 17.96
C GLY A 96 1.44 -10.78 18.76
N ALA A 97 0.41 -10.03 18.34
CA ALA A 97 0.05 -8.74 18.92
C ALA A 97 -0.26 -8.85 20.43
N ASN A 98 -0.78 -10.01 20.84
CA ASN A 98 -1.16 -10.34 22.20
C ASN A 98 0.01 -10.83 23.08
N ALA A 99 1.25 -10.81 22.59
CA ALA A 99 2.43 -11.21 23.37
C ALA A 99 2.59 -10.31 24.62
N PRO A 100 2.44 -10.81 25.85
CA PRO A 100 2.51 -9.95 27.03
C PRO A 100 3.95 -9.46 27.28
N GLU A 101 4.08 -8.24 27.80
CA GLU A 101 5.33 -7.83 28.43
C GLU A 101 5.35 -8.38 29.87
N LEU A 102 6.44 -9.06 30.22
CA LEU A 102 6.64 -9.64 31.55
C LEU A 102 7.25 -8.61 32.51
N PRO A 103 7.18 -8.82 33.84
CA PRO A 103 7.70 -7.87 34.82
C PRO A 103 9.20 -7.55 34.71
N ASP A 104 9.97 -8.43 34.06
CA ASP A 104 11.39 -8.25 33.79
C ASP A 104 11.67 -7.49 32.48
N GLY A 105 10.62 -7.06 31.76
CA GLY A 105 10.71 -6.33 30.50
C GLY A 105 10.81 -7.23 29.26
N THR A 106 10.84 -8.55 29.41
CA THR A 106 10.85 -9.50 28.29
C THR A 106 9.48 -9.63 27.65
N ILE A 107 9.43 -10.11 26.40
CA ILE A 107 8.17 -10.42 25.71
C ILE A 107 7.90 -11.91 25.83
N GLY A 108 6.77 -12.26 26.46
CA GLY A 108 6.31 -13.64 26.55
C GLY A 108 5.72 -14.11 25.23
N VAL A 109 6.14 -15.28 24.75
CA VAL A 109 5.54 -15.88 23.55
C VAL A 109 4.18 -16.48 23.91
N PRO A 110 3.07 -16.00 23.33
CA PRO A 110 1.73 -16.47 23.67
C PRO A 110 1.51 -17.89 23.14
N ALA A 111 0.83 -18.74 23.93
CA ALA A 111 0.47 -20.10 23.50
C ALA A 111 -0.51 -20.11 22.31
N LYS A 112 -1.26 -19.02 22.13
CA LYS A 112 -2.16 -18.78 21.00
C LYS A 112 -1.86 -17.38 20.45
N PRO A 113 -0.91 -17.26 19.51
CA PRO A 113 -0.53 -15.96 18.94
C PRO A 113 -1.69 -15.39 18.10
N GLU A 114 -1.93 -14.10 18.23
CA GLU A 114 -2.89 -13.35 17.41
C GLU A 114 -2.15 -12.49 16.38
N PRO A 115 -2.54 -12.51 15.10
CA PRO A 115 -1.90 -11.68 14.08
C PRO A 115 -2.16 -10.19 14.36
N THR A 116 -1.19 -9.35 14.01
CA THR A 116 -1.34 -7.90 14.09
C THR A 116 -2.22 -7.42 12.93
N LYS A 117 -3.31 -6.73 13.26
CA LYS A 117 -4.23 -6.16 12.25
C LYS A 117 -3.92 -4.68 12.06
N ALA A 118 -3.46 -4.32 10.86
CA ALA A 118 -3.04 -2.97 10.54
C ALA A 118 -3.33 -2.62 9.07
N ALA A 119 -3.30 -1.33 8.73
CA ALA A 119 -2.99 -0.93 7.36
C ALA A 119 -1.49 -1.14 7.13
N PHE A 120 -1.10 -1.57 5.93
CA PHE A 120 0.27 -1.90 5.57
C PHE A 120 0.69 -1.14 4.32
N LEU A 121 1.93 -0.64 4.33
CA LEU A 121 2.52 0.08 3.22
C LEU A 121 3.97 -0.38 3.04
N ALA A 122 4.30 -0.89 1.86
CA ALA A 122 5.67 -1.14 1.42
C ALA A 122 6.03 -0.05 0.40
N VAL A 123 7.10 0.72 0.65
CA VAL A 123 7.60 1.77 -0.25
C VAL A 123 9.00 1.38 -0.71
N PHE A 124 9.23 1.43 -2.01
CA PHE A 124 10.49 1.18 -2.67
C PHE A 124 10.92 2.45 -3.41
N ILE A 125 12.15 2.86 -3.20
CA ILE A 125 12.74 4.10 -3.69
C ILE A 125 13.80 3.75 -4.73
N ASP A 126 13.68 4.33 -5.91
CA ASP A 126 14.62 4.24 -7.02
C ASP A 126 14.94 5.67 -7.51
N GLY A 127 15.93 6.30 -6.87
CA GLY A 127 16.23 7.72 -7.12
C GLY A 127 15.03 8.62 -6.80
N GLU A 128 14.50 9.28 -7.82
CA GLU A 128 13.30 10.13 -7.73
C GLU A 128 11.97 9.36 -7.89
N ASN A 129 12.04 8.10 -8.30
CA ASN A 129 10.87 7.26 -8.51
C ASN A 129 10.48 6.50 -7.24
N HIS A 130 9.18 6.44 -6.96
CA HIS A 130 8.63 5.75 -5.80
C HIS A 130 7.59 4.73 -6.23
N PHE A 131 7.80 3.49 -5.83
CA PHE A 131 6.89 2.38 -6.04
C PHE A 131 6.37 1.89 -4.69
N ALA A 132 5.07 1.70 -4.54
CA ALA A 132 4.50 1.29 -3.29
C ALA A 132 3.38 0.26 -3.44
N LEU A 133 3.30 -0.65 -2.48
CA LEU A 133 2.16 -1.53 -2.27
C LEU A 133 1.43 -1.12 -1.00
N TYR A 134 0.12 -0.94 -1.09
CA TYR A 134 -0.70 -0.43 0.00
C TYR A 134 -1.91 -1.31 0.25
N ALA A 135 -2.05 -1.81 1.47
CA ALA A 135 -3.22 -2.53 1.94
C ALA A 135 -3.92 -1.74 3.06
N PRO A 136 -5.18 -1.31 2.90
CA PRO A 136 -5.94 -0.62 3.95
C PRO A 136 -6.20 -1.52 5.18
N LYS A 137 -6.13 -2.84 4.97
CA LYS A 137 -6.26 -3.84 6.03
C LYS A 137 -5.40 -5.06 5.66
N ALA A 138 -4.58 -5.49 6.61
CA ALA A 138 -3.80 -6.71 6.51
C ALA A 138 -3.68 -7.39 7.88
N GLU A 139 -3.43 -8.69 7.85
CA GLU A 139 -2.96 -9.47 9.01
C GLU A 139 -1.46 -9.73 8.85
N ILE A 140 -0.67 -9.29 9.83
CA ILE A 140 0.77 -9.53 9.91
C ILE A 140 1.00 -10.66 10.91
N TYR A 141 1.76 -11.67 10.49
CA TYR A 141 2.03 -12.88 11.26
C TYR A 141 3.42 -13.43 10.92
N ARG A 142 3.90 -14.37 11.74
CA ARG A 142 5.12 -15.14 11.46
C ARG A 142 4.95 -15.96 10.18
N ALA A 143 5.77 -15.67 9.16
CA ALA A 143 5.76 -16.43 7.90
C ALA A 143 6.57 -17.73 7.98
N ASP A 144 7.70 -17.70 8.67
CA ASP A 144 8.64 -18.82 8.74
C ASP A 144 9.39 -18.87 10.08
N ASP A 145 10.28 -19.83 10.25
CA ASP A 145 11.12 -19.99 11.43
C ASP A 145 12.26 -18.97 11.48
N MET A 146 12.56 -18.50 12.69
CA MET A 146 13.71 -17.65 12.96
C MET A 146 14.95 -18.54 13.04
N ALA A 147 15.97 -18.20 12.26
CA ALA A 147 17.28 -18.83 12.31
C ALA A 147 18.38 -17.77 12.51
N ILE A 148 19.42 -18.15 13.25
CA ILE A 148 20.67 -17.39 13.36
C ILE A 148 21.71 -18.24 12.64
N SER A 149 21.95 -17.92 11.37
CA SER A 149 22.70 -18.78 10.46
C SER A 149 24.21 -18.77 10.71
N ASP A 150 24.76 -17.61 11.07
CA ASP A 150 26.18 -17.40 11.34
C ASP A 150 26.39 -16.10 12.15
N THR A 151 27.65 -15.72 12.38
CA THR A 151 28.02 -14.50 13.12
C THR A 151 28.31 -13.28 12.23
N GLU A 152 28.19 -13.43 10.91
CA GLU A 152 28.50 -12.41 9.90
C GLU A 152 27.21 -11.81 9.30
N SER A 153 26.09 -12.52 9.39
CA SER A 153 24.75 -12.17 8.93
C SER A 153 23.88 -11.67 10.08
N LEU A 154 23.02 -10.69 9.79
CA LEU A 154 22.02 -10.24 10.75
C LEU A 154 20.91 -11.28 10.89
N ALA A 155 20.52 -11.60 12.12
CA ALA A 155 19.41 -12.51 12.40
C ALA A 155 18.09 -11.94 11.85
N GLY A 156 17.25 -12.81 11.31
CA GLY A 156 16.00 -12.43 10.66
C GLY A 156 14.76 -12.97 11.36
N LEU A 157 13.69 -12.17 11.37
CA LEU A 157 12.33 -12.53 11.76
C LEU A 157 11.45 -12.48 10.51
N PRO A 158 11.22 -13.62 9.82
CA PRO A 158 10.40 -13.66 8.61
C PRO A 158 8.93 -13.36 8.92
N LEU A 159 8.38 -12.32 8.29
CA LEU A 159 6.99 -11.92 8.43
C LEU A 159 6.20 -12.15 7.15
N GLY A 160 4.95 -12.54 7.35
CA GLY A 160 3.92 -12.64 6.33
C GLY A 160 2.87 -11.57 6.56
N VAL A 161 2.43 -10.94 5.47
CA VAL A 161 1.37 -9.94 5.45
C VAL A 161 0.31 -10.45 4.51
N LYS A 162 -0.90 -10.65 5.03
CA LYS A 162 -2.06 -11.08 4.25
C LYS A 162 -3.03 -9.91 4.08
N PRO A 163 -3.05 -9.24 2.92
CA PRO A 163 -4.01 -8.18 2.64
C PRO A 163 -5.44 -8.72 2.64
N MET A 164 -6.37 -7.91 3.13
CA MET A 164 -7.79 -8.25 3.22
C MET A 164 -8.64 -7.15 2.58
N THR A 165 -9.84 -7.51 2.14
CA THR A 165 -10.81 -6.50 1.73
C THR A 165 -11.19 -5.62 2.93
N TYR A 166 -11.36 -4.34 2.67
CA TYR A 166 -11.77 -3.35 3.65
C TYR A 166 -12.96 -2.56 3.12
N GLY A 167 -14.01 -2.40 3.94
CA GLY A 167 -15.24 -1.71 3.55
C GLY A 167 -15.87 -2.33 2.31
N SER A 168 -16.14 -1.48 1.31
CA SER A 168 -16.73 -1.85 0.02
C SER A 168 -15.70 -2.16 -1.08
N ASN A 169 -14.41 -2.25 -0.75
CA ASN A 169 -13.37 -2.50 -1.74
C ASN A 169 -13.56 -3.87 -2.41
N THR A 170 -13.46 -3.91 -3.73
CA THR A 170 -13.40 -5.14 -4.54
C THR A 170 -11.97 -5.67 -4.70
N TRP A 171 -11.01 -5.04 -4.02
CA TRP A 171 -9.57 -5.32 -4.03
C TRP A 171 -9.03 -5.38 -2.59
N THR A 172 -7.87 -6.03 -2.41
CA THR A 172 -7.24 -6.23 -1.08
C THR A 172 -6.04 -5.33 -0.84
N TYR A 173 -5.28 -5.01 -1.89
CA TYR A 173 -4.23 -4.00 -1.88
C TYR A 173 -4.17 -3.26 -3.23
N ALA A 174 -3.56 -2.08 -3.22
CA ALA A 174 -3.29 -1.24 -4.37
C ALA A 174 -1.78 -1.16 -4.61
N VAL A 175 -1.39 -0.87 -5.85
CA VAL A 175 0.02 -0.73 -6.26
C VAL A 175 0.17 0.60 -6.98
N THR A 176 1.16 1.41 -6.60
CA THR A 176 1.44 2.66 -7.31
C THR A 176 2.23 2.37 -8.58
N PRO A 177 1.76 2.78 -9.76
CA PRO A 177 2.49 2.55 -11.00
C PRO A 177 3.74 3.45 -11.07
N LEU A 178 4.82 2.90 -11.63
CA LEU A 178 6.02 3.68 -11.99
C LEU A 178 5.85 4.34 -13.35
N GLY A 179 6.56 5.45 -13.56
CA GLY A 179 6.51 6.21 -14.81
C GLY A 179 5.21 7.02 -15.01
N GLY A 180 4.37 7.14 -13.97
CA GLY A 180 3.31 8.13 -13.93
C GLY A 180 3.92 9.52 -13.76
N THR A 181 3.50 10.50 -14.56
CA THR A 181 3.94 11.88 -14.31
C THR A 181 3.25 12.39 -13.04
N ILE A 182 4.00 13.01 -12.13
CA ILE A 182 3.39 13.65 -10.96
C ILE A 182 2.69 14.90 -11.46
N ALA A 183 1.42 15.09 -11.08
CA ALA A 183 0.73 16.31 -11.39
C ALA A 183 1.42 17.47 -10.67
N THR A 184 1.78 18.51 -11.40
CA THR A 184 2.28 19.78 -10.85
C THR A 184 1.26 20.90 -11.01
N GLY A 185 0.27 20.69 -11.88
CA GLY A 185 -0.82 21.62 -12.09
C GLY A 185 -2.14 20.93 -12.43
N ALA A 186 -3.19 21.74 -12.50
CA ALA A 186 -4.52 21.30 -12.90
C ALA A 186 -5.20 22.42 -13.69
N THR A 187 -5.60 22.11 -14.92
CA THR A 187 -6.31 23.03 -15.81
C THR A 187 -7.82 22.86 -15.61
N ALA A 188 -8.53 23.99 -15.45
CA ALA A 188 -9.97 24.03 -15.24
C ALA A 188 -10.75 23.40 -16.41
N GLY A 189 -11.85 22.72 -16.11
CA GLY A 189 -12.73 22.08 -17.09
C GLY A 189 -13.86 21.30 -16.44
N SER A 190 -14.63 20.56 -17.24
CA SER A 190 -15.77 19.75 -16.76
C SER A 190 -15.76 18.33 -17.36
N PRO A 191 -14.87 17.41 -16.92
CA PRO A 191 -13.81 17.62 -15.93
C PRO A 191 -12.58 18.33 -16.52
N GLY A 192 -11.81 18.97 -15.64
CA GLY A 192 -10.48 19.51 -15.89
C GLY A 192 -9.42 18.42 -16.00
N ALA A 193 -8.20 18.82 -16.29
CA ALA A 193 -7.09 17.90 -16.55
C ALA A 193 -5.87 18.23 -15.68
N TYR A 194 -5.18 17.20 -15.19
CA TYR A 194 -3.89 17.39 -14.54
C TYR A 194 -2.80 17.68 -15.57
N THR A 195 -1.87 18.55 -15.19
CA THR A 195 -0.67 18.90 -15.94
C THR A 195 0.57 18.40 -15.19
N PRO A 196 1.55 17.79 -15.88
CA PRO A 196 1.58 17.49 -17.32
C PRO A 196 0.55 16.42 -17.73
N THR A 197 0.20 16.38 -19.02
CA THR A 197 -0.76 15.39 -19.55
C THR A 197 -0.29 13.96 -19.27
N GLY A 198 -1.20 13.11 -18.78
CA GLY A 198 -0.87 11.75 -18.35
C GLY A 198 -0.44 11.68 -16.89
N ALA A 199 -0.52 12.79 -16.15
CA ALA A 199 -0.24 12.78 -14.73
C ALA A 199 -1.30 12.03 -13.93
N ALA A 200 -0.84 11.36 -12.87
CA ALA A 200 -1.74 10.69 -11.94
C ALA A 200 -2.58 11.74 -11.19
N PRO A 201 -3.90 11.51 -11.04
CA PRO A 201 -4.74 12.41 -10.25
C PRO A 201 -4.30 12.40 -8.79
N ALA A 202 -4.43 13.55 -8.12
CA ALA A 202 -4.17 13.64 -6.70
C ALA A 202 -5.12 12.71 -5.93
N ALA A 203 -4.60 11.94 -4.97
CA ALA A 203 -5.36 10.87 -4.32
C ALA A 203 -6.57 11.38 -3.53
N THR A 204 -6.43 12.52 -2.85
CA THR A 204 -7.44 13.16 -2.00
C THR A 204 -7.32 14.68 -2.08
N LEU A 205 -8.32 15.42 -1.56
CA LEU A 205 -8.29 16.90 -1.56
C LEU A 205 -7.04 17.45 -0.87
N GLY A 206 -6.61 16.82 0.23
CA GLY A 206 -5.40 17.22 0.95
C GLY A 206 -4.11 17.04 0.14
N SER A 207 -4.13 16.19 -0.89
CA SER A 207 -2.99 15.96 -1.78
C SER A 207 -2.86 17.04 -2.87
N LEU A 208 -3.81 17.97 -2.99
CA LEU A 208 -3.77 19.06 -3.97
C LEU A 208 -2.91 20.25 -3.54
N ALA A 209 -2.37 20.25 -2.32
CA ALA A 209 -1.61 21.40 -1.80
C ALA A 209 -0.38 21.79 -2.65
N SER A 210 0.19 20.84 -3.39
CA SER A 210 1.32 21.08 -4.31
C SER A 210 0.90 21.31 -5.77
N ILE A 211 -0.40 21.24 -6.08
CA ILE A 211 -0.94 21.35 -7.44
C ILE A 211 -1.33 22.81 -7.72
N ILE A 212 -0.73 23.38 -8.75
CA ILE A 212 -1.02 24.75 -9.19
C ILE A 212 -2.26 24.77 -10.09
N ALA A 213 -3.30 25.48 -9.68
CA ALA A 213 -4.49 25.67 -10.51
C ALA A 213 -4.20 26.57 -11.72
N ASP A 214 -4.77 26.22 -12.87
CA ASP A 214 -4.75 27.00 -14.10
C ASP A 214 -6.19 27.14 -14.66
N PRO A 215 -6.79 28.35 -14.64
CA PRO A 215 -6.21 29.59 -14.16
C PRO A 215 -6.06 29.61 -12.64
N THR A 216 -5.16 30.48 -12.14
CA THR A 216 -5.00 30.73 -10.69
C THR A 216 -6.13 31.59 -10.10
N THR A 217 -7.07 32.06 -10.93
CA THR A 217 -8.31 32.70 -10.49
C THR A 217 -9.38 31.67 -10.19
N ALA A 218 -10.40 32.04 -9.41
CA ALA A 218 -11.55 31.19 -9.14
C ALA A 218 -12.10 30.55 -10.42
N TRP A 219 -12.27 29.23 -10.39
CA TRP A 219 -12.84 28.50 -11.51
C TRP A 219 -14.32 28.83 -11.66
N THR A 220 -14.82 28.80 -12.90
CA THR A 220 -16.21 29.16 -13.20
C THR A 220 -17.16 28.01 -12.90
N THR A 221 -18.42 28.35 -12.65
CA THR A 221 -19.50 27.40 -12.31
C THR A 221 -19.46 26.11 -13.13
N GLY A 222 -19.48 24.97 -12.43
CA GLY A 222 -19.46 23.63 -13.01
C GLY A 222 -18.09 23.10 -13.40
N GLN A 223 -17.01 23.85 -13.20
CA GLN A 223 -15.64 23.35 -13.39
C GLN A 223 -15.14 22.58 -12.16
N TYR A 224 -14.42 21.49 -12.41
CA TYR A 224 -13.85 20.62 -11.39
C TYR A 224 -12.78 19.69 -11.97
N ILE A 225 -11.89 19.17 -11.14
CA ILE A 225 -11.05 18.01 -11.42
C ILE A 225 -11.56 16.81 -10.61
N VAL A 226 -11.28 15.61 -11.11
CA VAL A 226 -11.60 14.35 -10.43
C VAL A 226 -10.36 13.87 -9.68
N LEU A 227 -10.53 13.48 -8.42
CA LEU A 227 -9.47 12.96 -7.56
C LEU A 227 -9.34 11.44 -7.73
N GLY A 228 -8.23 10.88 -7.22
CA GLY A 228 -7.98 9.44 -7.26
C GLY A 228 -9.02 8.61 -6.49
N ASP A 229 -9.67 9.19 -5.48
CA ASP A 229 -10.79 8.59 -4.74
C ASP A 229 -12.16 8.73 -5.44
N GLY A 230 -12.20 9.37 -6.62
CA GLY A 230 -13.42 9.60 -7.41
C GLY A 230 -14.25 10.80 -6.95
N SER A 231 -13.84 11.53 -5.91
CA SER A 231 -14.46 12.79 -5.53
C SER A 231 -14.03 13.94 -6.44
N ASN A 232 -14.76 15.06 -6.39
CA ASN A 232 -14.48 16.25 -7.20
C ASN A 232 -13.85 17.34 -6.33
N ALA A 233 -12.96 18.13 -6.93
CA ALA A 233 -12.43 19.35 -6.34
C ALA A 233 -12.34 20.49 -7.37
N TYR A 234 -12.37 21.73 -6.90
CA TYR A 234 -12.21 22.93 -7.72
C TYR A 234 -11.33 23.96 -7.01
N TRP A 235 -10.77 24.89 -7.78
CA TRP A 235 -10.02 26.03 -7.24
C TRP A 235 -10.95 27.22 -7.02
N ASP A 236 -11.04 27.72 -5.79
CA ASP A 236 -11.91 28.85 -5.42
C ASP A 236 -11.26 30.23 -5.63
N GLY A 237 -10.02 30.27 -6.12
CA GLY A 237 -9.22 31.48 -6.31
C GLY A 237 -8.07 31.60 -5.32
N ASP A 238 -8.19 30.96 -4.15
CA ASP A 238 -7.20 31.00 -3.08
C ASP A 238 -6.80 29.59 -2.60
N SER A 239 -7.71 28.62 -2.68
CA SER A 239 -7.51 27.25 -2.20
C SER A 239 -8.29 26.20 -2.99
N TRP A 240 -7.89 24.94 -2.82
CA TRP A 240 -8.63 23.79 -3.35
C TRP A 240 -9.83 23.46 -2.44
N SER A 241 -11.02 23.47 -3.02
CA SER A 241 -12.29 23.21 -2.35
C SER A 241 -12.96 21.94 -2.90
N ALA A 242 -13.68 21.21 -2.05
CA ALA A 242 -14.40 19.99 -2.47
C ALA A 242 -15.65 20.33 -3.29
N GLY A 243 -15.95 19.50 -4.30
CA GLY A 243 -17.13 19.59 -5.14
C GLY A 243 -16.87 20.22 -6.51
N THR A 244 -17.88 20.89 -7.04
CA THR A 244 -17.82 21.62 -8.31
C THR A 244 -17.88 23.12 -8.03
N ALA A 245 -17.19 23.93 -8.83
CA ALA A 245 -17.22 25.38 -8.69
C ALA A 245 -18.67 25.92 -8.74
N PRO A 246 -19.04 26.85 -7.83
CA PRO A 246 -20.39 27.39 -7.71
C PRO A 246 -20.76 28.40 -8.80
#